data_AF-A0A161Y5B0-F1
#
_entry.id   AF-A0A161Y5B0-F1
#
_cell.length_a   1.000
_cell.length_b   1.000
_cell.length_c   1.000
_cell.angle_alpha   90.00
_cell.angle_beta   90.00
_cell.angle_gamma   90.00
#
_symmetry.space_group_name_H-M   'P 1'
#
loop_
_entity.id
_entity.type
_entity.pdbx_description
1 polymer ?
#
loop_
_entity_poly.entity_id
_entity_poly.type
_entity_poly.pdbx_seq_one_letter_code
_entity_poly.pdbx_strand_id
1 'polypeptide(L)'
;MTYLFLILANFAVALICRKVSSHKLSIIEGYFSSAYPSFYKRLSLDKFDIGRKYSFVYNLAEFSSAGELQNLNDAKLKEHVFELYLADIGVIFFSVGSALFLSIMVLGK
;
A
#
# COMPACT_ATOMS: atom_id res chain seq x y z
N MET A 1 -22.75 2.55 -23.32
CA MET A 1 -21.50 3.35 -23.44
C MET A 1 -21.06 3.93 -22.09
N THR A 2 -21.91 4.66 -21.36
CA THR A 2 -21.57 5.29 -20.06
C THR A 2 -21.02 4.32 -18.99
N TYR A 3 -21.54 3.10 -18.93
CA TYR A 3 -21.11 2.11 -17.94
C TYR A 3 -19.73 1.51 -18.21
N LEU A 4 -19.36 1.31 -19.48
CA LEU A 4 -18.03 0.87 -19.87
C LEU A 4 -16.98 1.93 -19.49
N PHE A 5 -17.33 3.20 -19.67
CA PHE A 5 -16.50 4.33 -19.28
C PHE A 5 -16.26 4.38 -17.75
N LEU A 6 -17.31 4.16 -16.94
CA LEU A 6 -17.18 4.11 -15.47
C LEU A 6 -16.32 2.95 -14.98
N ILE A 7 -16.37 1.79 -15.66
CA ILE A 7 -15.51 0.65 -15.35
C ILE A 7 -14.05 1.01 -15.65
N LEU A 8 -13.77 1.50 -16.85
CA LEU A 8 -12.41 1.89 -17.25
C LEU A 8 -11.82 3.00 -16.36
N ALA A 9 -12.64 3.98 -15.98
CA ALA A 9 -12.23 5.04 -15.06
C ALA A 9 -11.87 4.49 -13.68
N ASN A 10 -12.66 3.56 -13.12
CA ASN A 10 -12.34 2.92 -11.83
C ASN A 10 -11.04 2.11 -11.89
N PHE A 11 -10.83 1.33 -12.96
CA PHE A 11 -9.56 0.61 -13.15
C PHE A 11 -8.36 1.55 -13.28
N ALA A 12 -8.51 2.66 -14.01
CA ALA A 12 -7.46 3.66 -14.15
C ALA A 12 -7.10 4.30 -12.80
N VAL A 13 -8.10 4.64 -11.98
CA VAL A 13 -7.88 5.20 -10.64
C VAL A 13 -7.20 4.19 -9.71
N ALA A 14 -7.64 2.92 -9.73
CA ALA A 14 -6.99 1.86 -8.96
C ALA A 14 -5.51 1.66 -9.35
N LEU A 15 -5.19 1.74 -10.64
CA LEU A 15 -3.80 1.68 -11.13
C LEU A 15 -2.97 2.87 -10.66
N ILE A 16 -3.55 4.09 -10.65
CA ILE A 16 -2.88 5.28 -10.13
C ILE A 16 -2.60 5.13 -8.63
N CYS A 17 -3.58 4.70 -7.83
CA CYS A 17 -3.40 4.46 -6.40
C CYS A 17 -2.29 3.42 -6.15
N ARG A 18 -2.25 2.33 -6.93
CA ARG A 18 -1.19 1.32 -6.85
C ARG A 18 0.19 1.90 -7.18
N LYS A 19 0.29 2.76 -8.20
CA LYS A 19 1.54 3.43 -8.58
C LYS A 19 2.01 4.37 -7.46
N VAL A 20 1.10 5.13 -6.87
CA VAL A 20 1.39 6.02 -5.73
C VAL A 20 1.86 5.22 -4.52
N SER A 21 1.15 4.14 -4.15
CA SER A 21 1.55 3.24 -3.06
C SER A 21 2.95 2.68 -3.28
N SER A 22 3.23 2.11 -4.46
CA SER A 22 4.58 1.59 -4.74
C SER A 22 5.67 2.67 -4.75
N HIS A 23 5.35 3.91 -5.12
CA HIS A 23 6.32 5.01 -5.09
C HIS A 23 6.61 5.45 -3.65
N LYS A 24 5.57 5.63 -2.83
CA LYS A 24 5.70 5.95 -1.40
C LYS A 24 6.45 4.87 -0.64
N LEU A 25 6.20 3.59 -0.95
CA LEU A 25 6.95 2.48 -0.37
C LEU A 25 8.46 2.58 -0.65
N SER A 26 8.86 2.93 -1.88
CA SER A 26 10.27 3.13 -2.24
C SER A 26 10.91 4.29 -1.47
N ILE A 27 10.17 5.38 -1.27
CA ILE A 27 10.63 6.52 -0.46
C ILE A 27 10.84 6.10 1.00
N ILE A 28 9.89 5.36 1.57
CA ILE A 28 9.98 4.83 2.94
C ILE A 28 11.17 3.87 3.06
N GLU A 29 11.36 2.99 2.08
CA GLU A 29 12.49 2.06 2.02
C GLU A 29 13.83 2.82 2.02
N GLY A 30 13.96 3.83 1.15
CA GLY A 30 15.13 4.70 1.08
C GLY A 30 15.36 5.45 2.39
N TYR A 31 14.29 5.96 3.01
CA TYR A 31 14.37 6.66 4.29
C TYR A 31 14.86 5.75 5.42
N PHE A 32 14.29 4.54 5.55
CA PHE A 32 14.75 3.56 6.53
C PHE A 32 16.20 3.13 6.28
N SER A 33 16.59 2.92 5.02
CA SER A 33 17.96 2.52 4.68
C SER A 33 19.01 3.56 5.10
N SER A 34 18.63 4.85 5.07
CA SER A 34 19.51 5.98 5.39
C SER A 34 19.48 6.36 6.87
N ALA A 35 18.28 6.56 7.41
CA ALA A 35 18.08 7.08 8.77
C ALA A 35 18.14 5.98 9.85
N TYR A 36 17.71 4.75 9.53
CA TYR A 36 17.63 3.64 10.49
C TYR A 36 18.15 2.32 9.89
N PRO A 37 19.45 2.23 9.55
CA PRO A 37 20.00 1.09 8.80
C PRO A 37 19.87 -0.25 9.55
N SER A 38 19.94 -0.23 10.89
CA SER A 38 19.74 -1.43 11.71
C SER A 38 18.28 -1.92 11.67
N PHE A 39 17.32 -1.00 11.69
CA PHE A 39 15.89 -1.30 11.55
C PHE A 39 15.55 -1.73 10.13
N TYR A 40 16.11 -1.08 9.11
CA TYR A 40 15.99 -1.45 7.70
C TYR A 40 16.49 -2.87 7.44
N LYS A 41 17.63 -3.27 8.03
CA LYS A 41 18.14 -4.63 7.91
C LYS A 41 17.17 -5.66 8.50
N ARG A 42 16.45 -5.31 9.57
CA ARG A 42 15.39 -6.18 10.14
C ARG A 42 14.15 -6.23 9.25
N LEU A 43 13.74 -5.10 8.68
CA LEU A 43 12.59 -5.03 7.77
C LEU A 43 12.85 -5.74 6.43
N SER A 44 14.06 -5.66 5.89
CA SER A 44 14.45 -6.26 4.61
C SER A 44 14.90 -7.72 4.71
N LEU A 45 14.93 -8.29 5.92
CA LEU A 45 15.16 -9.72 6.11
C LEU A 45 13.97 -10.50 5.56
N ASP A 46 14.27 -11.38 4.61
CA ASP A 46 13.27 -12.28 4.03
C ASP A 46 12.89 -13.32 5.09
N LYS A 47 11.77 -13.09 5.78
CA LYS A 47 11.14 -14.11 6.65
C LYS A 47 10.36 -15.15 5.83
N PHE A 48 10.10 -14.86 4.56
CA PHE A 48 9.26 -15.63 3.64
C PHE A 48 9.92 -15.67 2.26
N ASP A 49 9.76 -16.75 1.49
CA ASP A 49 10.35 -16.88 0.14
C ASP A 49 9.52 -16.15 -0.94
N ILE A 50 9.22 -14.87 -0.69
CA ILE A 50 8.35 -14.00 -1.51
C ILE A 50 9.10 -12.81 -2.11
N GLY A 51 10.41 -12.71 -1.85
CA GLY A 51 11.27 -11.67 -2.39
C GLY A 51 11.29 -10.39 -1.56
N ARG A 52 12.45 -9.72 -1.58
CA ARG A 52 12.85 -8.61 -0.71
C ARG A 52 11.84 -7.46 -0.56
N LYS A 53 11.16 -7.09 -1.64
CA LYS A 53 10.20 -5.98 -1.63
C LYS A 53 8.91 -6.35 -0.89
N TYR A 54 8.46 -7.61 -1.04
CA TYR A 54 7.25 -8.09 -0.39
C TYR A 54 7.49 -8.40 1.09
N SER A 55 8.66 -8.93 1.45
CA SER A 55 9.05 -9.07 2.85
C SER A 55 9.19 -7.72 3.55
N PHE A 56 9.74 -6.70 2.88
CA PHE A 56 9.78 -5.35 3.43
C PHE A 56 8.39 -4.81 3.78
N VAL A 57 7.42 -4.92 2.86
CA VAL A 57 6.02 -4.48 3.11
C VAL A 57 5.40 -5.26 4.27
N TYR A 58 5.56 -6.59 4.25
CA TYR A 58 4.98 -7.46 5.26
C TYR A 58 5.54 -7.15 6.66
N ASN A 59 6.87 -7.11 6.77
CA ASN A 59 7.54 -6.78 8.01
C ASN A 59 7.17 -5.36 8.45
N LEU A 60 7.10 -4.38 7.54
CA LEU A 60 6.70 -3.02 7.90
C LEU A 60 5.31 -2.98 8.55
N ALA A 61 4.36 -3.75 8.03
CA ALA A 61 3.03 -3.88 8.63
C ALA A 61 3.07 -4.57 9.99
N GLU A 62 3.86 -5.64 10.13
CA GLU A 62 4.06 -6.38 11.39
C GLU A 62 4.63 -5.45 12.49
N PHE A 63 5.73 -4.75 12.19
CA PHE A 63 6.39 -3.80 13.10
C PHE A 63 5.52 -2.56 13.40
N SER A 64 4.67 -2.15 12.45
CA SER A 64 3.65 -1.11 12.69
C SER A 64 2.60 -1.59 13.69
N SER A 65 2.08 -2.80 13.52
CA SER A 65 1.07 -3.39 14.42
C SER A 65 1.60 -3.67 15.83
N ALA A 66 2.88 -4.01 15.95
CA ALA A 66 3.57 -4.22 17.22
C ALA A 66 3.89 -2.91 17.97
N GLY A 67 3.62 -1.74 17.36
CA GLY A 67 3.91 -0.44 17.96
C GLY A 67 5.38 -0.02 17.92
N GLU A 68 6.28 -0.85 17.39
CA GLU A 68 7.71 -0.52 17.30
C GLU A 68 7.98 0.72 16.43
N LEU A 69 7.15 0.93 15.40
CA LEU A 69 7.22 2.14 14.57
C LEU A 69 6.83 3.41 15.34
N GLN A 70 5.98 3.31 16.37
CA GLN A 70 5.59 4.46 17.17
C GLN A 70 6.73 4.94 18.08
N ASN A 71 7.61 4.01 18.49
CA ASN A 71 8.77 4.27 19.36
C ASN A 71 9.89 5.05 18.66
N LEU A 72 9.95 5.06 17.33
CA LEU A 72 10.93 5.85 16.57
C LEU A 72 10.69 7.37 16.67
N ASN A 73 9.50 7.77 17.13
CA ASN A 73 9.07 9.16 17.35
C ASN A 73 9.37 10.15 16.20
N ASP A 74 9.41 9.63 14.98
CA ASP A 74 9.74 10.38 13.76
C ASP A 74 8.45 10.79 13.03
N ALA A 75 8.12 12.08 13.09
CA ALA A 75 6.89 12.62 12.51
C ALA A 75 6.84 12.48 10.98
N LYS A 76 7.99 12.59 10.31
CA LYS A 76 8.08 12.54 8.84
C LYS A 76 7.90 11.11 8.34
N LEU A 77 8.47 10.14 9.06
CA LEU A 77 8.24 8.72 8.77
C LEU A 77 6.77 8.33 8.98
N LYS A 78 6.14 8.80 10.08
CA LYS A 78 4.72 8.55 10.35
C LYS A 78 3.82 9.13 9.26
N GLU A 79 4.14 10.32 8.75
CA GLU A 79 3.42 10.94 7.64
C GLU A 79 3.51 10.07 6.38
N HIS A 80 4.71 9.62 5.98
CA HIS A 80 4.86 8.76 4.81
C HIS A 80 4.15 7.41 4.94
N VAL A 81 4.19 6.78 6.11
CA VAL A 81 3.48 5.53 6.38
C VAL A 81 1.97 5.73 6.34
N PHE A 82 1.46 6.86 6.84
CA PHE A 82 0.05 7.21 6.77
C PHE A 82 -0.42 7.44 5.33
N GLU A 83 0.36 8.16 4.52
CA GLU A 83 0.07 8.34 3.09
C GLU A 83 0.04 7.00 2.33
N LEU A 84 0.96 6.07 2.66
CA LEU A 84 0.97 4.72 2.10
C LEU A 84 -0.32 3.97 2.47
N TYR A 85 -0.73 4.03 3.73
CA TYR A 85 -1.96 3.39 4.21
C TYR A 85 -3.22 3.93 3.52
N LEU A 86 -3.32 5.25 3.34
CA LEU A 86 -4.41 5.86 2.58
C LEU A 86 -4.42 5.41 1.11
N ALA A 87 -3.25 5.29 0.48
CA ALA A 87 -3.15 4.82 -0.90
C ALA A 87 -3.61 3.35 -1.03
N ASP A 88 -3.21 2.48 -0.10
CA ASP A 88 -3.60 1.07 -0.08
C ASP A 88 -5.10 0.88 0.20
N ILE A 89 -5.68 1.66 1.13
CA ILE A 89 -7.13 1.70 1.34
C ILE A 89 -7.83 2.14 0.05
N GLY A 90 -7.30 3.16 -0.64
CA GLY A 90 -7.83 3.62 -1.91
C GLY A 90 -7.90 2.48 -2.94
N VAL A 91 -6.81 1.72 -3.10
CA VAL A 91 -6.79 0.57 -4.01
C VAL A 91 -7.88 -0.45 -3.66
N ILE A 92 -8.03 -0.79 -2.37
CA ILE A 92 -9.04 -1.74 -1.91
C ILE A 92 -10.45 -1.21 -2.16
N PHE A 93 -10.72 0.04 -1.79
CA PHE A 93 -12.04 0.67 -1.94
C PHE A 93 -12.46 0.73 -3.41
N PHE A 94 -11.58 1.14 -4.32
CA PHE A 94 -11.87 1.17 -5.75
C PHE A 94 -12.03 -0.23 -6.34
N SER A 95 -11.25 -1.21 -5.88
CA SER A 95 -11.35 -2.60 -6.34
C SER A 95 -12.66 -3.26 -5.90
N VAL A 96 -13.04 -3.11 -4.63
CA VAL A 96 -14.30 -3.64 -4.08
C VAL A 96 -15.50 -2.90 -4.67
N GLY A 97 -15.42 -1.56 -4.78
CA GLY A 97 -16.46 -0.74 -5.42
C GLY A 97 -16.69 -1.15 -6.87
N SER A 98 -15.62 -1.45 -7.61
CA SER A 98 -15.73 -1.97 -8.98
C SER A 98 -16.38 -3.35 -9.03
N ALA A 99 -15.99 -4.27 -8.14
CA ALA A 99 -16.58 -5.60 -8.06
C ALA A 99 -18.07 -5.58 -7.69
N LEU A 100 -18.47 -4.76 -6.72
CA LEU A 100 -19.88 -4.57 -6.34
C LEU A 100 -20.69 -3.96 -7.48
N PHE A 101 -20.15 -2.94 -8.15
CA PHE A 101 -20.80 -2.31 -9.29
C PHE A 101 -21.02 -3.29 -10.45
N LEU A 102 -20.01 -4.10 -10.78
CA LEU A 102 -20.12 -5.16 -11.78
C LEU A 102 -21.14 -6.23 -11.36
N SER A 103 -21.15 -6.63 -10.09
CA SER A 103 -22.09 -7.63 -9.58
C SER A 103 -23.54 -7.16 -9.67
N ILE A 104 -23.83 -5.91 -9.27
CA ILE A 104 -25.16 -5.29 -9.41
C ILE A 104 -25.57 -5.20 -10.88
N MET A 105 -24.64 -4.88 -11.79
CA MET A 105 -24.93 -4.86 -13.22
C MET A 105 -25.30 -6.22 -13.81
N VAL A 106 -24.66 -7.29 -13.35
CA VAL A 106 -24.95 -8.64 -13.83
C VAL A 106 -26.29 -9.14 -13.26
N LEU A 107 -26.60 -8.83 -11.99
CA LEU A 107 -27.88 -9.18 -11.36
C LEU A 107 -29.06 -8.30 -11.80
N GLY A 108 -28.81 -7.08 -12.27
CA GLY A 108 -29.84 -6.14 -12.76
C GLY A 108 -30.25 -6.36 -14.22
N LYS A 109 -29.80 -7.45 -14.84
CA LYS A 109 -30.22 -7.94 -16.17
C LYS A 109 -31.14 -9.14 -16.00
#